data_AF-A0A6J4P8K0-F1
#
_entry.id   AF-A0A6J4P8K0-F1
#
_cell.length_a   1.000
_cell.length_b   1.000
_cell.length_c   1.000
_cell.angle_alpha   90.00
_cell.angle_beta   90.00
_cell.angle_gamma   90.00
#
_symmetry.space_group_name_H-M   'P 1'
#
loop_
_entity.id
_entity.type
_entity.pdbx_description
1 polymer ?
#
loop_
_entity_poly.entity_id
_entity_poly.type
_entity_poly.pdbx_seq_one_letter_code
_entity_poly.pdbx_strand_id
1 'polypeptide(L)'
;MKHNAATVALCRKTKRALSQNPPRKKERKEKLKMDLVKVIREVQRKKAERERTRTQAFCLVCKKQTTLVGGGAAAQVHQFTLDEISQHVADGAFHQIHNSKGEILFCQNSLRQAESNLQVTQPMRLEFLRSMEAAA
;
A
#
# COMPACT_ATOMS: atom_id res chain seq x y z
N MET A 1 -53.27 32.98 6.45
CA MET A 1 -52.44 32.08 5.62
C MET A 1 -52.76 30.63 5.99
N LYS A 2 -53.48 29.90 5.14
CA LYS A 2 -53.89 28.51 5.40
C LYS A 2 -52.74 27.58 5.01
N HIS A 3 -51.97 27.09 5.98
CA HIS A 3 -50.94 26.09 5.70
C HIS A 3 -51.60 24.82 5.19
N ASN A 4 -51.23 24.43 3.96
CA ASN A 4 -51.81 23.33 3.22
C ASN A 4 -51.62 22.02 4.01
N ALA A 5 -52.72 21.36 4.40
CA ALA A 5 -52.70 20.15 5.24
C ALA A 5 -51.85 19.01 4.62
N ALA A 6 -51.71 19.01 3.29
CA ALA A 6 -50.85 18.11 2.54
C ALA A 6 -49.36 18.23 2.94
N THR A 7 -48.87 19.45 3.21
CA THR A 7 -47.47 19.70 3.56
C THR A 7 -47.13 19.19 4.97
N VAL A 8 -48.09 19.29 5.89
CA VAL A 8 -47.96 18.77 7.26
C VAL A 8 -47.97 17.24 7.28
N ALA A 9 -48.80 16.61 6.44
CA ALA A 9 -48.87 15.16 6.32
C ALA A 9 -47.58 14.56 5.73
N LEU A 10 -46.98 15.22 4.73
CA LEU A 10 -45.72 14.78 4.13
C LEU A 10 -44.56 14.83 5.16
N CYS A 11 -44.51 15.89 5.97
CA CYS A 11 -43.48 16.08 7.00
C CYS A 11 -43.60 15.06 8.16
N ARG A 12 -44.82 14.59 8.48
CA ARG A 12 -45.03 13.53 9.48
C ARG A 12 -44.58 12.15 8.98
N LYS A 13 -44.76 11.84 7.69
CA LYS A 13 -44.32 10.57 7.10
C LYS A 13 -42.80 10.46 7.06
N THR A 14 -42.09 11.53 6.68
CA THR A 14 -40.61 11.54 6.65
C THR A 14 -39.99 11.47 8.04
N LYS A 15 -40.59 12.12 9.06
CA LYS A 15 -40.15 11.97 10.47
C LYS A 15 -40.30 10.54 11.00
N ARG A 16 -41.37 9.81 10.63
CA ARG A 16 -41.53 8.40 11.03
C ARG A 16 -40.51 7.48 10.36
N ALA A 17 -40.22 7.69 9.08
CA ALA A 17 -39.21 6.89 8.36
C ALA A 17 -37.80 7.05 8.95
N LEU A 18 -37.42 8.25 9.40
CA LEU A 18 -36.14 8.50 10.08
C LEU A 18 -36.08 7.96 11.52
N SER A 19 -37.23 7.78 12.16
CA SER A 19 -37.35 7.27 13.53
C SER A 19 -37.30 5.73 13.61
N GLN A 20 -37.69 5.02 12.55
CA GLN A 20 -37.83 3.57 12.59
C GLN A 20 -36.55 2.80 12.26
N ASN A 21 -35.54 3.46 11.67
CA ASN A 21 -34.22 2.86 11.42
C ASN A 21 -33.09 3.91 11.47
N PRO A 22 -32.81 4.54 12.63
CA PRO A 22 -31.57 5.30 12.75
C PRO A 22 -30.39 4.32 12.60
N PRO A 23 -29.46 4.52 11.64
CA PRO A 23 -28.26 3.69 11.56
C PRO A 23 -27.60 3.72 12.93
N ARG A 24 -27.34 2.53 13.49
CA ARG A 24 -26.89 2.40 14.87
C ARG A 24 -25.65 3.27 15.02
N LYS A 25 -25.54 4.08 16.07
CA LYS A 25 -24.42 5.06 16.26
C LYS A 25 -23.03 4.48 15.99
N LYS A 26 -22.84 3.15 16.13
CA LYS A 26 -21.63 2.40 15.76
C LYS A 26 -21.38 2.36 14.24
N GLU A 27 -22.38 2.04 13.42
CA GLU A 27 -22.27 1.98 11.95
C GLU A 27 -21.93 3.35 11.34
N ARG A 28 -22.50 4.44 11.87
CA ARG A 28 -22.13 5.80 11.47
C ARG A 28 -20.66 6.12 11.78
N LYS A 29 -20.17 5.70 12.95
CA LYS A 29 -18.77 5.91 13.35
C LYS A 29 -17.81 5.09 12.50
N GLU A 30 -18.15 3.85 12.17
CA GLU A 30 -17.33 3.00 11.29
C GLU A 30 -17.28 3.52 9.86
N LYS A 31 -18.43 3.97 9.32
CA LYS A 31 -18.48 4.62 8.01
C LYS A 31 -17.61 5.88 7.95
N LEU A 32 -17.71 6.75 8.97
CA LEU A 32 -16.85 7.93 9.11
C LEU A 32 -15.36 7.59 9.18
N LYS A 33 -14.98 6.52 9.91
CA LYS A 33 -13.59 6.04 9.95
C LYS A 33 -13.11 5.57 8.58
N MET A 34 -13.93 4.80 7.86
CA MET A 34 -13.59 4.36 6.50
C MET A 34 -13.44 5.52 5.53
N ASP A 35 -14.34 6.50 5.58
CA ASP A 35 -14.29 7.68 4.72
C ASP A 35 -13.04 8.54 5.02
N LEU A 36 -12.67 8.69 6.30
CA LEU A 36 -11.44 9.38 6.69
C LEU A 36 -10.19 8.66 6.17
N VAL A 37 -10.14 7.33 6.26
CA VAL A 37 -9.00 6.54 5.74
C VAL A 37 -8.87 6.72 4.22
N LYS A 38 -9.98 6.78 3.48
CA LYS A 38 -9.96 7.03 2.03
C LYS A 38 -9.38 8.42 1.71
N VAL A 39 -9.85 9.46 2.41
CA VAL A 39 -9.34 10.83 2.23
C VAL A 39 -7.85 10.91 2.53
N ILE A 40 -7.38 10.31 3.63
CA ILE A 40 -5.95 10.29 3.97
C ILE A 40 -5.13 9.61 2.87
N ARG A 41 -5.59 8.45 2.35
CA ARG A 41 -4.91 7.75 1.26
C ARG A 41 -4.84 8.60 -0.02
N GLU A 42 -5.91 9.33 -0.32
CA GLU A 42 -5.94 10.21 -1.50
C GLU A 42 -4.98 11.40 -1.36
N VAL A 43 -4.94 12.04 -0.18
CA VAL A 43 -4.00 13.13 0.11
C VAL A 43 -2.56 12.63 0.01
N GLN A 44 -2.26 11.46 0.57
CA GLN A 44 -0.94 10.84 0.47
C GLN A 44 -0.57 10.52 -0.98
N ARG A 45 -1.51 10.03 -1.78
CA ARG A 45 -1.31 9.79 -3.22
C ARG A 45 -1.00 11.08 -3.97
N LYS A 46 -1.79 12.14 -3.77
CA LYS A 46 -1.57 13.45 -4.40
C LYS A 46 -0.24 14.08 -4.00
N LYS A 47 0.17 13.93 -2.73
CA LYS A 47 1.48 14.39 -2.28
C LYS A 47 2.61 13.61 -2.96
N ALA A 48 2.50 12.28 -3.01
CA ALA A 48 3.49 11.41 -3.64
C ALA A 48 3.63 11.68 -5.16
N GLU A 49 2.55 12.12 -5.82
CA GLU A 49 2.55 12.47 -7.24
C GLU A 49 3.37 13.74 -7.54
N ARG A 50 3.35 14.72 -6.64
CA ARG A 50 4.16 15.96 -6.77
C ARG A 50 5.66 15.71 -6.68
N GLU A 51 6.05 14.68 -5.93
CA GLU A 51 7.45 14.32 -5.68
C GLU A 51 7.96 13.25 -6.67
N ARG A 52 7.13 12.87 -7.66
CA ARG A 52 7.43 11.81 -8.61
C ARG A 52 8.16 12.36 -9.83
N THR A 53 9.38 11.89 -10.04
CA THR A 53 10.19 12.16 -11.23
C THR A 53 10.42 10.86 -12.03
N ARG A 54 11.31 10.89 -13.02
CA ARG A 54 11.68 9.70 -13.79
C ARG A 54 12.42 8.66 -12.94
N THR A 55 13.22 9.12 -11.99
CA THR A 55 14.15 8.29 -11.20
C THR A 55 13.90 8.37 -9.69
N GLN A 56 12.95 9.18 -9.23
CA GLN A 56 12.63 9.33 -7.81
C GLN A 56 11.12 9.34 -7.60
N ALA A 57 10.68 8.83 -6.45
CA ALA A 57 9.30 8.94 -6.02
C ALA A 57 9.18 8.80 -4.50
N PHE A 58 8.01 9.11 -3.97
CA PHE A 58 7.65 8.75 -2.60
C PHE A 58 7.06 7.33 -2.56
N CYS A 59 7.69 6.43 -1.80
CA CYS A 59 7.16 5.09 -1.58
C CYS A 59 6.09 5.12 -0.48
N LEU A 60 4.85 4.73 -0.82
CA LEU A 60 3.74 4.70 0.14
C LEU A 60 3.89 3.61 1.21
N VAL A 61 4.64 2.55 0.91
CA VAL A 61 4.87 1.44 1.86
C VAL A 61 6.00 1.81 2.83
N CYS A 62 7.17 2.25 2.33
CA CYS A 62 8.27 2.70 3.18
C CYS A 62 8.01 4.05 3.87
N LYS A 63 7.04 4.83 3.38
CA LYS A 63 6.77 6.23 3.78
C LYS A 63 7.99 7.15 3.70
N LYS A 64 8.83 6.94 2.68
CA LYS A 64 10.08 7.69 2.44
C LYS A 64 10.23 8.01 0.95
N GLN A 65 10.92 9.10 0.64
CA GLN A 65 11.42 9.35 -0.70
C GLN A 65 12.47 8.28 -1.07
N THR A 66 12.43 7.81 -2.30
CA THR A 66 13.27 6.71 -2.77
C THR A 66 13.67 6.93 -4.22
N THR A 67 14.83 6.41 -4.58
CA THR A 67 15.22 6.24 -5.97
C THR A 67 14.46 5.06 -6.56
N LEU A 68 14.08 5.20 -7.82
CA LEU A 68 13.43 4.17 -8.61
C LEU A 68 14.49 3.40 -9.40
N VAL A 69 14.42 2.08 -9.33
CA VAL A 69 15.36 1.16 -9.99
C VAL A 69 14.59 0.32 -11.01
N GLY A 70 15.06 0.26 -12.25
CA GLY A 70 14.46 -0.62 -13.26
C GLY A 70 14.67 -2.09 -12.95
N GLY A 71 13.77 -2.96 -13.41
CA GLY A 71 13.84 -4.40 -13.13
C GLY A 71 15.16 -5.05 -13.53
N GLY A 72 15.69 -4.73 -14.72
CA GLY A 72 17.00 -5.25 -15.15
C GLY A 72 18.15 -4.77 -14.28
N ALA A 73 18.13 -3.49 -13.86
CA ALA A 73 19.14 -2.95 -12.96
C ALA A 73 19.03 -3.55 -11.55
N ALA A 74 17.81 -3.79 -11.07
CA ALA A 74 17.57 -4.44 -9.79
C ALA A 74 18.08 -5.89 -9.80
N ALA A 75 17.80 -6.64 -10.87
CA ALA A 75 18.31 -7.99 -11.08
C ALA A 75 19.83 -8.04 -11.06
N GLN A 76 20.48 -7.13 -11.80
CA GLN A 76 21.93 -7.08 -11.89
C GLN A 76 22.61 -6.66 -10.58
N VAL A 77 22.12 -5.61 -9.93
CA VAL A 77 22.75 -5.05 -8.71
C VAL A 77 22.60 -5.99 -7.53
N HIS A 78 21.44 -6.65 -7.42
CA HIS A 78 21.10 -7.46 -6.25
C HIS A 78 21.24 -8.97 -6.50
N GLN A 79 21.76 -9.36 -7.66
CA GLN A 79 21.99 -10.75 -8.07
C GLN A 79 20.72 -11.62 -8.03
N PHE A 80 19.56 -11.01 -8.28
CA PHE A 80 18.29 -11.74 -8.40
C PHE A 80 18.01 -12.10 -9.85
N THR A 81 17.42 -13.27 -10.03
CA THR A 81 16.70 -13.64 -11.26
C THR A 81 15.39 -12.85 -11.37
N LEU A 82 14.82 -12.75 -12.58
CA LEU A 82 13.52 -12.10 -12.79
C LEU A 82 12.38 -12.82 -12.06
N ASP A 83 12.49 -14.14 -11.91
CA ASP A 83 11.52 -14.96 -11.20
C ASP A 83 11.57 -14.68 -9.69
N GLU A 84 12.76 -14.57 -9.10
CA GLU A 84 12.93 -14.17 -7.70
C GLU A 84 12.40 -12.76 -7.45
N ILE A 85 12.62 -11.82 -8.37
CA ILE A 85 12.03 -10.48 -8.27
C ILE A 85 10.50 -10.57 -8.24
N SER A 86 9.91 -11.39 -9.12
CA SER A 86 8.46 -11.57 -9.19
C SER A 86 7.91 -12.17 -7.90
N GLN A 87 8.62 -13.15 -7.32
CA GLN A 87 8.28 -13.75 -6.03
C GLN A 87 8.36 -12.72 -4.90
N HIS A 88 9.44 -11.94 -4.83
CA HIS A 88 9.59 -10.88 -3.82
C HIS A 88 8.55 -9.76 -3.95
N VAL A 89 8.04 -9.48 -5.15
CA VAL A 89 6.89 -8.59 -5.32
C VAL A 89 5.62 -9.22 -4.76
N ALA A 90 5.36 -10.49 -5.06
CA ALA A 90 4.19 -11.21 -4.57
C ALA A 90 4.16 -11.28 -3.03
N ASP A 91 5.33 -11.50 -2.42
CA ASP A 91 5.50 -11.55 -0.97
C ASP A 91 5.48 -10.15 -0.31
N GLY A 92 5.41 -9.09 -1.12
CA GLY A 92 5.40 -7.70 -0.65
C GLY A 92 6.76 -7.18 -0.18
N ALA A 93 7.84 -7.92 -0.39
CA ALA A 93 9.21 -7.50 -0.08
C ALA A 93 9.70 -6.40 -1.03
N PHE A 94 9.32 -6.45 -2.31
CA PHE A 94 9.65 -5.43 -3.31
C PHE A 94 8.47 -4.52 -3.60
N HIS A 95 8.66 -3.22 -3.38
CA HIS A 95 7.62 -2.23 -3.64
C HIS A 95 7.72 -1.71 -5.07
N GLN A 96 6.69 -1.99 -5.85
CA GLN A 96 6.52 -1.44 -7.20
C GLN A 96 5.96 -0.02 -7.14
N ILE A 97 6.56 0.89 -7.90
CA ILE A 97 6.19 2.30 -7.97
C ILE A 97 6.22 2.74 -9.43
N HIS A 98 5.16 3.40 -9.87
CA HIS A 98 5.13 4.04 -11.18
C HIS A 98 5.92 5.35 -11.14
N ASN A 99 6.78 5.58 -12.13
CA ASN A 99 7.45 6.88 -12.30
C ASN A 99 6.53 7.90 -13.00
N SER A 100 7.03 9.11 -13.24
CA SER A 100 6.25 10.18 -13.91
C SER A 100 5.85 9.85 -15.36
N LYS A 101 6.47 8.85 -15.98
CA LYS A 101 6.14 8.34 -17.32
C LYS A 101 5.18 7.15 -17.30
N GLY A 102 4.79 6.66 -16.13
CA GLY A 102 3.96 5.45 -16.00
C GLY A 102 4.75 4.14 -16.11
N GLU A 103 6.09 4.18 -16.12
CA GLU A 103 6.92 2.96 -16.09
C GLU A 103 6.91 2.38 -14.68
N ILE A 104 6.76 1.05 -14.56
CA ILE A 104 6.85 0.34 -13.28
C ILE A 104 8.32 0.13 -12.95
N LEU A 105 8.73 0.71 -11.82
CA LEU A 105 10.08 0.60 -11.28
C LEU A 105 10.00 0.15 -9.80
N PHE A 106 11.15 -0.21 -9.23
CA PHE A 106 11.26 -0.72 -7.87
C PHE A 106 11.79 0.34 -6.90
N CYS A 107 11.27 0.34 -5.68
CA CYS A 107 11.77 1.15 -4.58
C CYS A 107 13.16 0.67 -4.13
N GLN A 108 14.19 1.51 -4.27
CA GLN A 108 15.55 1.17 -3.86
C GLN A 108 15.66 0.78 -2.37
N ASN A 109 14.82 1.37 -1.50
CA ASN A 109 14.85 1.04 -0.08
C ASN A 109 14.33 -0.37 0.19
N SER A 110 13.31 -0.81 -0.55
CA SER A 110 12.76 -2.17 -0.43
C SER A 110 13.76 -3.22 -0.93
N LEU A 111 14.46 -2.92 -2.02
CA LEU A 111 15.52 -3.79 -2.56
C LEU A 111 16.64 -3.99 -1.54
N ARG A 112 17.19 -2.90 -0.99
CA ARG A 112 18.24 -2.96 0.05
C ARG A 112 17.80 -3.71 1.31
N GLN A 113 16.53 -3.57 1.70
CA GLN A 113 16.01 -4.27 2.87
C GLN A 113 15.94 -5.78 2.63
N ALA A 114 15.52 -6.23 1.45
CA ALA A 114 15.50 -7.65 1.12
C ALA A 114 16.92 -8.24 1.08
N GLU A 115 17.90 -7.52 0.53
CA GLU A 115 19.30 -7.95 0.57
C GLU A 115 19.79 -8.16 1.99
N SER A 116 19.49 -7.22 2.90
CA SER A 116 19.90 -7.33 4.29
C SER A 116 19.29 -8.55 4.99
N ASN A 117 18.05 -8.92 4.64
CA ASN A 117 17.41 -10.11 5.17
C ASN A 117 18.03 -11.40 4.61
N LEU A 118 18.44 -11.40 3.33
CA LEU A 118 19.09 -12.56 2.70
C LEU A 118 20.51 -12.79 3.22
N GLN A 119 21.27 -11.72 3.47
CA GLN A 119 22.61 -11.83 4.07
C GLN A 119 22.58 -12.41 5.48
N VAL A 120 21.48 -12.28 6.23
CA VAL A 120 21.32 -12.93 7.55
C VAL A 120 21.04 -14.44 7.40
N THR A 121 20.45 -14.88 6.30
CA THR A 121 20.16 -16.30 6.03
C THR A 121 21.29 -17.07 5.34
N GLN A 122 22.17 -16.39 4.62
CA GLN A 122 23.36 -16.97 3.97
C GLN A 122 24.38 -17.63 4.93
N PRO A 123 24.73 -17.08 6.11
CA PRO A 123 25.71 -17.72 7.00
C PRO A 123 25.23 -19.08 7.50
N MET A 124 23.92 -19.27 7.74
CA MET A 124 23.39 -20.58 8.16
C MET A 124 23.41 -21.62 7.04
N ARG A 125 23.29 -21.21 5.77
CA ARG A 125 23.34 -22.15 4.64
C ARG A 125 24.75 -22.70 4.42
N LEU A 126 25.77 -21.87 4.61
CA LEU A 126 27.17 -22.28 4.52
C LEU A 126 27.62 -23.11 5.73
N GLU A 127 27.17 -22.81 6.94
CA GLU A 127 27.45 -23.64 8.13
C GLU A 127 26.76 -25.00 8.07
N PHE A 128 25.53 -25.07 7.58
CA PHE A 128 24.82 -26.34 7.39
C PHE A 128 25.50 -27.23 6.33
N LEU A 129 25.91 -26.66 5.20
CA LEU A 129 26.64 -27.42 4.17
C LEU A 129 28.01 -27.92 4.66
N ARG A 130 28.75 -27.08 5.41
CA ARG A 130 30.02 -27.50 6.04
C ARG A 130 29.83 -28.57 7.10
N SER A 131 28.72 -28.53 7.85
CA SER A 131 28.39 -29.53 8.87
C SER A 131 28.03 -30.89 8.24
N MET A 132 27.43 -30.89 7.04
CA MET A 132 27.13 -32.12 6.30
C MET A 132 28.38 -32.73 5.65
N GLU A 133 29.31 -31.93 5.14
CA GLU A 133 30.59 -32.43 4.61
C GLU A 133 31.51 -32.98 5.70
N ALA A 134 31.45 -32.45 6.92
CA ALA A 134 32.25 -32.94 8.06
C ALA A 134 31.68 -34.23 8.70
N ALA A 135 30.44 -34.61 8.37
CA ALA A 135 29.77 -35.80 8.89
C ALA A 135 29.75 -36.98 7.91
N ALA A 136 30.34 -36.81 6.72
CA ALA A 136 30.56 -37.85 5.70
C ALA A 136 32.01 -38.34 5.74
#